data_AF-A0A016RWP2-F1
#
_entry.id   AF-A0A016RWP2-F1
#
_cell.length_a   1.000
_cell.length_b   1.000
_cell.length_c   1.000
_cell.angle_alpha   90.00
_cell.angle_beta   90.00
_cell.angle_gamma   90.00
#
_symmetry.space_group_name_H-M   'P 1'
#
loop_
_entity.id
_entity.type
_entity.pdbx_description
1 polymer ?
#
loop_
_entity_poly.entity_id
_entity_poly.type
_entity_poly.pdbx_seq_one_letter_code
_entity_poly.pdbx_strand_id
1 'polypeptide(L)'
;MTHGLLVTRSKAARGGNSVYSGAVNDESSSLEVVMEEVNNSAEVPLCVKRALAKFMAELQSVVRERDDLREENRILRKKFGIPEDLDVRSDNFASFPYPSQERSVQLNDLSVPPNSVDPHEFERRRSVIISGIPELRTGNIARKLNYDYDSVLNVIHHLKAECFPTAVYRLGRPEIGKSRLLKVIFLLLVSNAML
;
A
#
# COMPACT_ATOMS: atom_id res chain seq x y z
N MET A 1 -27.19 -0.90 64.05
CA MET A 1 -27.70 -1.87 63.05
C MET A 1 -26.94 -1.59 61.76
N THR A 2 -25.83 -2.28 61.50
CA THR A 2 -25.75 -3.51 60.68
C THR A 2 -26.29 -3.24 59.26
N HIS A 3 -25.57 -3.38 58.13
CA HIS A 3 -24.55 -4.34 57.70
C HIS A 3 -23.68 -3.73 56.58
N GLY A 4 -22.43 -4.18 56.46
CA GLY A 4 -21.65 -4.07 55.23
C GLY A 4 -21.98 -5.19 54.23
N LEU A 5 -21.67 -4.97 52.95
CA LEU A 5 -21.60 -6.02 51.93
C LEU A 5 -20.73 -5.52 50.76
N LEU A 6 -19.45 -5.90 50.72
CA LEU A 6 -18.90 -7.01 49.91
C LEU A 6 -19.06 -6.80 48.40
N VAL A 7 -18.00 -6.29 47.77
CA VAL A 7 -17.79 -6.31 46.32
C VAL A 7 -17.48 -7.76 45.92
N THR A 8 -18.37 -8.39 45.16
CA THR A 8 -18.10 -9.69 44.52
C THR A 8 -18.02 -9.51 43.01
N ARG A 9 -16.91 -9.99 42.46
CA ARG A 9 -16.70 -10.21 41.02
C ARG A 9 -17.68 -11.28 40.55
N SER A 10 -18.47 -10.96 39.52
CA SER A 10 -19.19 -11.96 38.74
C SER A 10 -18.66 -12.02 37.31
N LYS A 11 -18.34 -13.25 36.93
CA LYS A 11 -17.85 -13.75 35.66
C LYS A 11 -19.08 -14.16 34.84
N ALA A 12 -19.29 -13.58 33.67
CA ALA A 12 -20.27 -14.02 32.68
C ALA A 12 -19.56 -13.98 31.31
N ALA A 13 -19.24 -15.12 30.72
CA ALA A 13 -20.10 -16.00 29.94
C ALA A 13 -19.77 -15.80 28.45
N ARG A 14 -19.14 -16.84 27.91
CA ARG A 14 -18.65 -17.02 26.56
C ARG A 14 -19.87 -17.12 25.63
N GLY A 15 -20.18 -16.05 24.91
CA GLY A 15 -21.21 -16.03 23.87
C GLY A 15 -20.56 -16.23 22.50
N GLY A 16 -20.90 -17.31 21.82
CA GLY A 16 -20.42 -17.61 20.47
C GLY A 16 -20.90 -16.57 19.46
N ASN A 17 -19.99 -16.07 18.63
CA ASN A 17 -20.37 -15.25 17.50
C ASN A 17 -20.99 -16.13 16.42
N SER A 18 -22.30 -15.97 16.31
CA SER A 18 -23.16 -16.44 15.25
C SER A 18 -22.58 -16.08 13.88
N VAL A 19 -22.49 -17.10 13.05
CA VAL A 19 -22.20 -17.05 11.63
C VAL A 19 -23.30 -16.21 10.97
N TYR A 20 -23.00 -14.96 10.60
CA TYR A 20 -23.80 -14.26 9.60
C TYR A 20 -23.44 -14.84 8.23
N SER A 21 -24.08 -15.98 7.93
CA SER A 21 -24.38 -16.38 6.57
C SER A 21 -25.46 -15.44 6.07
N GLY A 22 -25.04 -14.34 5.44
CA GLY A 22 -25.92 -13.38 4.77
C GLY A 22 -25.93 -13.70 3.29
N ALA A 23 -27.02 -14.34 2.86
CA ALA A 23 -27.31 -14.73 1.50
C ALA A 23 -27.07 -13.58 0.50
N VAL A 24 -26.48 -13.94 -0.63
CA VAL A 24 -26.47 -13.13 -1.85
C VAL A 24 -27.92 -13.04 -2.32
N ASN A 25 -28.60 -11.96 -1.94
CA ASN A 25 -29.90 -11.64 -2.51
C ASN A 25 -29.67 -10.94 -3.84
N ASP A 26 -29.97 -11.71 -4.88
CA ASP A 26 -30.23 -11.30 -6.25
C ASP A 26 -31.43 -10.32 -6.31
N GLU A 27 -31.54 -9.62 -7.44
CA GLU A 27 -32.52 -8.56 -7.77
C GLU A 27 -32.18 -7.13 -7.33
N SER A 28 -31.13 -6.62 -7.97
CA SER A 28 -31.09 -5.19 -8.32
C SER A 28 -32.30 -4.87 -9.20
N SER A 29 -33.33 -4.22 -8.66
CA SER A 29 -34.10 -3.30 -9.48
C SER A 29 -33.09 -2.33 -10.09
N SER A 30 -33.02 -2.25 -11.43
CA SER A 30 -32.08 -1.35 -12.10
C SER A 30 -32.25 0.03 -11.48
N LEU A 31 -31.16 0.63 -11.00
CA LEU A 31 -31.16 1.93 -10.32
C LEU A 31 -31.87 3.01 -11.17
N GLU A 32 -31.89 2.84 -12.49
CA GLU A 32 -32.67 3.64 -13.44
C GLU A 32 -34.18 3.54 -13.20
N VAL A 33 -34.72 2.35 -12.97
CA VAL A 33 -36.15 2.11 -12.73
C VAL A 33 -36.61 2.80 -11.45
N VAL A 34 -35.78 2.72 -10.40
CA VAL A 34 -36.07 3.39 -9.11
C VAL A 34 -36.03 4.92 -9.24
N MET A 35 -35.12 5.45 -10.06
CA MET A 35 -35.06 6.89 -10.32
C MET A 35 -36.23 7.39 -11.15
N GLU A 36 -36.66 6.60 -12.12
CA GLU A 36 -37.82 6.91 -12.95
C GLU A 36 -39.08 7.01 -12.08
N GLU A 37 -39.26 6.09 -11.14
CA GLU A 37 -40.34 6.13 -10.15
C GLU A 37 -40.29 7.41 -9.28
N VAL A 38 -39.12 7.75 -8.73
CA VAL A 38 -38.92 8.97 -7.94
C VAL A 38 -39.18 10.23 -8.76
N ASN A 39 -38.79 10.23 -10.04
CA ASN A 39 -38.97 11.38 -10.92
C ASN A 39 -40.45 11.57 -11.30
N ASN A 40 -41.21 10.49 -11.41
CA ASN A 40 -42.64 10.49 -11.71
C ASN A 40 -43.52 10.79 -10.48
N SER A 41 -43.02 10.57 -9.26
CA SER A 41 -43.77 10.86 -8.03
C SER A 41 -44.05 12.36 -7.84
N ALA A 42 -45.31 12.73 -7.64
CA ALA A 42 -45.72 14.12 -7.38
C ALA A 42 -45.39 14.60 -5.95
N GLU A 43 -45.11 13.66 -5.03
CA GLU A 43 -44.86 13.95 -3.61
C GLU A 43 -43.43 14.43 -3.35
N VAL A 44 -42.50 14.15 -4.27
CA VAL A 44 -41.08 14.48 -4.11
C VAL A 44 -40.79 15.90 -4.58
N PRO A 45 -40.24 16.78 -3.72
CA PRO A 45 -39.88 18.13 -4.12
C PRO A 45 -38.86 18.17 -5.26
N LEU A 46 -38.99 19.14 -6.16
CA LEU A 46 -38.14 19.28 -7.35
C LEU A 46 -36.65 19.39 -7.02
N CYS A 47 -36.29 20.03 -5.91
CA CYS A 47 -34.90 20.14 -5.46
C CYS A 47 -34.30 18.77 -5.11
N VAL A 48 -35.08 17.87 -4.52
CA VAL A 48 -34.67 16.50 -4.17
C VAL A 48 -34.49 15.66 -5.42
N LYS A 49 -35.43 15.73 -6.38
CA LYS A 49 -35.31 15.04 -7.67
C LYS A 49 -34.02 15.43 -8.41
N ARG A 50 -33.71 16.73 -8.46
CA ARG A 50 -32.47 17.21 -9.09
C ARG A 50 -31.22 16.72 -8.36
N ALA A 51 -31.23 16.72 -7.03
CA ALA A 51 -30.11 16.23 -6.24
C ALA A 51 -29.86 14.73 -6.49
N LEU A 52 -30.92 13.90 -6.45
CA LEU A 52 -30.84 12.48 -6.74
C LEU A 52 -30.40 12.19 -8.18
N ALA A 53 -30.89 12.96 -9.16
CA ALA A 53 -30.45 12.82 -10.55
C ALA A 53 -28.96 13.13 -10.72
N LYS A 54 -28.46 14.14 -10.01
CA LYS A 54 -27.02 14.45 -9.99
C LYS A 54 -26.21 13.33 -9.35
N PHE A 55 -26.63 12.82 -8.19
CA PHE A 55 -25.95 11.67 -7.57
C PHE A 55 -25.97 10.44 -8.47
N MET A 56 -27.06 10.17 -9.18
CA MET A 56 -27.15 9.06 -10.11
C MET A 56 -26.15 9.18 -11.26
N ALA A 57 -26.05 10.35 -11.87
CA ALA A 57 -25.10 10.60 -12.95
C ALA A 57 -23.65 10.41 -12.47
N GLU A 58 -23.32 10.92 -11.29
CA GLU A 58 -21.99 10.74 -10.67
C GLU A 58 -21.73 9.25 -10.35
N LEU A 59 -22.71 8.54 -9.76
CA LEU A 59 -22.60 7.11 -9.47
C LEU A 59 -22.40 6.27 -10.74
N GLN A 60 -23.15 6.55 -11.80
CA GLN A 60 -22.97 5.90 -13.10
C GLN A 60 -21.58 6.19 -13.67
N SER A 61 -21.08 7.42 -13.51
CA SER A 61 -19.71 7.77 -13.91
C SER A 61 -18.66 6.96 -13.16
N VAL A 62 -18.78 6.89 -11.83
CA VAL A 62 -17.87 6.12 -10.96
C VAL A 62 -17.93 4.63 -11.27
N VAL A 63 -19.12 4.09 -11.53
CA VAL A 63 -19.30 2.68 -11.92
C VAL A 63 -18.58 2.37 -13.23
N ARG A 64 -18.74 3.23 -14.25
CA ARG A 64 -18.02 3.07 -15.53
C ARG A 64 -16.51 3.12 -15.34
N GLU A 65 -16.00 4.14 -14.65
CA GLU A 65 -14.56 4.28 -14.40
C GLU A 65 -14.01 3.07 -13.61
N ARG A 66 -14.75 2.59 -12.61
CA ARG A 66 -14.39 1.38 -11.86
C ARG A 66 -14.29 0.17 -12.79
N ASP A 67 -15.23 0.01 -13.71
CA ASP A 67 -15.28 -1.12 -14.62
C ASP A 67 -14.14 -1.06 -15.65
N ASP A 68 -13.85 0.14 -16.18
CA ASP A 68 -12.69 0.39 -17.04
C ASP A 68 -11.38 0.09 -16.31
N LEU A 69 -11.22 0.56 -15.07
CA LEU A 69 -10.04 0.30 -14.24
C LEU A 69 -9.90 -1.17 -13.86
N ARG A 70 -11.01 -1.87 -13.65
CA ARG A 70 -11.02 -3.33 -13.39
C ARG A 70 -10.55 -4.09 -14.61
N GLU A 71 -10.99 -3.68 -15.79
CA GLU A 71 -10.57 -4.29 -17.04
C GLU A 71 -9.10 -4.02 -17.34
N GLU A 72 -8.63 -2.78 -17.15
CA GLU A 72 -7.21 -2.45 -17.30
C GLU A 72 -6.35 -3.26 -16.33
N ASN A 73 -6.75 -3.33 -15.04
CA ASN A 73 -6.06 -4.15 -14.06
C ASN A 73 -6.04 -5.63 -14.44
N ARG A 74 -7.13 -6.15 -14.99
CA ARG A 74 -7.21 -7.54 -15.47
C ARG A 74 -6.19 -7.79 -16.59
N ILE A 75 -6.11 -6.88 -17.55
CA ILE A 75 -5.15 -6.95 -18.66
C ILE A 75 -3.71 -6.85 -18.14
N LEU A 76 -3.42 -5.92 -17.24
CA LEU A 76 -2.09 -5.75 -16.66
C LEU A 76 -1.67 -6.98 -15.84
N ARG A 77 -2.54 -7.49 -14.98
CA ARG A 77 -2.29 -8.72 -14.21
C ARG A 77 -1.96 -9.89 -15.11
N LYS A 78 -2.67 -10.05 -16.23
CA LYS A 78 -2.36 -11.07 -17.25
C LYS A 78 -0.97 -10.85 -17.87
N LYS A 79 -0.61 -9.61 -18.22
CA LYS A 79 0.72 -9.28 -18.80
C LYS A 79 1.86 -9.61 -17.83
N PHE A 80 1.64 -9.47 -16.53
CA PHE A 80 2.64 -9.71 -15.49
C PHE A 80 2.56 -11.11 -14.84
N GLY A 81 1.65 -11.98 -15.29
CA GLY A 81 1.49 -13.33 -14.74
C GLY A 81 0.94 -13.37 -13.31
N ILE A 82 0.17 -12.35 -12.90
CA ILE A 82 -0.44 -12.24 -11.58
C ILE A 82 -1.84 -12.91 -11.61
N PRO A 83 -2.16 -13.83 -10.68
CA PRO A 83 -3.47 -14.48 -10.62
C PRO A 83 -4.64 -13.51 -10.41
N GLU A 84 -5.81 -13.87 -10.96
CA GLU A 84 -7.03 -13.06 -10.98
C GLU A 84 -7.71 -12.98 -9.59
N ASP A 85 -7.51 -13.99 -8.73
CA ASP A 85 -8.24 -14.20 -7.47
C ASP A 85 -7.65 -13.52 -6.21
N LEU A 86 -6.68 -12.61 -6.37
CA LEU A 86 -6.17 -11.85 -5.22
C LEU A 86 -7.15 -10.71 -4.88
N ASP A 87 -8.14 -11.04 -4.06
CA ASP A 87 -9.15 -10.11 -3.53
C ASP A 87 -8.48 -9.09 -2.58
N VAL A 88 -8.05 -7.96 -3.13
CA VAL A 88 -7.49 -6.84 -2.35
C VAL A 88 -8.64 -6.04 -1.74
N ARG A 89 -9.40 -6.64 -0.81
CA ARG A 89 -10.32 -5.88 0.04
C ARG A 89 -9.49 -5.06 1.03
N SER A 90 -9.62 -3.74 0.92
CA SER A 90 -8.78 -2.70 1.51
C SER A 90 -8.96 -2.48 3.02
N ASP A 91 -9.32 -3.50 3.80
CA ASP A 91 -9.56 -3.34 5.25
C ASP A 91 -8.56 -4.02 6.18
N ASN A 92 -7.53 -4.69 5.66
CA ASN A 92 -6.42 -5.19 6.46
C ASN A 92 -5.07 -4.89 5.79
N PHE A 93 -4.37 -3.86 6.27
CA PHE A 93 -2.99 -3.51 5.89
C PHE A 93 -1.94 -4.58 6.29
N ALA A 94 -2.37 -5.80 6.59
CA ALA A 94 -1.52 -6.90 7.06
C ALA A 94 -1.32 -8.02 6.02
N SER A 95 -1.98 -7.97 4.86
CA SER A 95 -1.90 -9.07 3.89
C SER A 95 -1.92 -8.55 2.46
N PHE A 96 -0.87 -7.84 2.06
CA PHE A 96 -0.51 -7.84 0.64
C PHE A 96 0.04 -9.24 0.33
N PRO A 97 -0.60 -10.02 -0.56
CA PRO A 97 0.11 -11.09 -1.24
C PRO A 97 1.04 -10.37 -2.20
N TYR A 98 2.26 -10.13 -1.75
CA TYR A 98 3.39 -10.16 -2.67
C TYR A 98 3.20 -11.41 -3.53
N PRO A 99 3.52 -11.39 -4.84
CA PRO A 99 3.81 -12.62 -5.52
C PRO A 99 5.03 -13.21 -4.81
N SER A 100 4.75 -14.00 -3.77
CA SER A 100 5.53 -15.17 -3.42
C SER A 100 5.44 -16.04 -4.64
N GLN A 101 6.25 -15.69 -5.64
CA GLN A 101 6.76 -16.68 -6.55
C GLN A 101 7.49 -17.65 -5.61
N GLU A 102 6.78 -18.66 -5.14
CA GLU A 102 7.35 -19.96 -4.83
C GLU A 102 7.88 -20.56 -6.15
N ARG A 103 8.77 -19.82 -6.83
CA ARG A 103 10.02 -20.47 -7.16
C ARG A 103 10.51 -20.85 -5.78
N SER A 104 10.56 -22.15 -5.54
CA SER A 104 11.71 -22.71 -4.87
C SER A 104 12.97 -22.20 -5.60
N VAL A 105 13.29 -20.91 -5.42
CA VAL A 105 14.66 -20.55 -5.11
C VAL A 105 14.86 -21.34 -3.85
N GLN A 106 15.43 -22.53 -4.02
CA GLN A 106 16.30 -23.06 -3.01
C GLN A 106 17.07 -21.81 -2.57
N LEU A 107 16.81 -21.36 -1.33
CA LEU A 107 17.77 -20.59 -0.59
C LEU A 107 18.95 -21.55 -0.44
N ASN A 108 19.65 -21.79 -1.55
CA ASN A 108 20.96 -22.34 -1.60
C ASN A 108 21.76 -21.26 -0.92
N ASP A 109 21.85 -21.42 0.39
CA ASP A 109 22.98 -21.01 1.19
C ASP A 109 23.55 -19.68 0.68
N LEU A 110 22.75 -18.61 0.85
CA LEU A 110 23.34 -17.30 1.03
C LEU A 110 24.08 -17.42 2.35
N SER A 111 25.27 -18.02 2.27
CA SER A 111 26.13 -18.31 3.40
C SER A 111 26.19 -17.04 4.22
N VAL A 112 25.48 -17.05 5.33
CA VAL A 112 25.74 -16.15 6.43
C VAL A 112 27.24 -16.34 6.66
N PRO A 113 28.09 -15.32 6.43
CA PRO A 113 29.50 -15.48 6.71
C PRO A 113 29.58 -15.94 8.18
N PRO A 114 30.36 -17.00 8.45
CA PRO A 114 30.28 -17.75 9.68
C PRO A 114 30.36 -16.79 10.86
N ASN A 115 29.32 -16.81 11.71
CA ASN A 115 29.25 -16.24 13.06
C ASN A 115 30.43 -15.31 13.42
N SER A 116 30.46 -14.08 12.89
CA SER A 116 31.47 -13.06 13.29
C SER A 116 31.28 -11.68 12.68
N VAL A 117 30.46 -11.49 11.63
CA VAL A 117 30.29 -10.15 11.04
C VAL A 117 29.23 -9.38 11.83
N ASP A 118 29.68 -8.33 12.52
CA ASP A 118 28.82 -7.33 13.14
C ASP A 118 27.73 -6.88 12.15
N PRO A 119 26.42 -7.00 12.47
CA PRO A 119 25.34 -6.56 11.59
C PRO A 119 25.51 -5.12 11.09
N HIS A 120 26.13 -4.26 11.91
CA HIS A 120 26.43 -2.88 11.51
C HIS A 120 27.48 -2.82 10.40
N GLU A 121 28.48 -3.70 10.43
CA GLU A 121 29.50 -3.78 9.39
C GLU A 121 28.93 -4.35 8.09
N PHE A 122 28.02 -5.32 8.18
CA PHE A 122 27.32 -5.84 7.01
C PHE A 122 26.51 -4.74 6.30
N GLU A 123 25.77 -3.93 7.06
CA GLU A 123 25.05 -2.80 6.49
C GLU A 123 26.00 -1.71 5.94
N ARG A 124 27.10 -1.43 6.64
CA ARG A 124 28.11 -0.45 6.21
C ARG A 124 28.67 -0.80 4.84
N ARG A 125 29.03 -2.07 4.59
CA ARG A 125 29.66 -2.54 3.34
C ARG A 125 28.76 -2.42 2.11
N ARG A 126 27.44 -2.42 2.30
CA ARG A 126 26.45 -2.31 1.21
C ARG A 126 25.80 -0.93 1.12
N SER A 127 26.32 0.04 1.85
CA SER A 127 25.78 1.40 1.86
C SER A 127 26.82 2.43 1.47
N VAL A 128 26.38 3.46 0.75
CA VAL A 128 27.18 4.64 0.44
C VAL A 128 26.50 5.88 0.98
N ILE A 129 27.30 6.88 1.29
CA ILE A 129 26.82 8.19 1.75
C ILE A 129 27.08 9.21 0.66
N ILE A 130 26.01 9.88 0.20
CA ILE A 130 26.07 10.96 -0.79
C ILE A 130 25.84 12.28 -0.06
N SER A 131 26.70 13.26 -0.34
CA SER A 131 26.59 14.63 0.18
C SER A 131 26.26 15.61 -0.94
N GLY A 132 25.77 16.80 -0.58
CA GLY A 132 25.57 17.89 -1.55
C GLY A 132 24.29 17.84 -2.39
N ILE A 133 23.47 16.78 -2.30
CA ILE A 133 22.17 16.73 -2.99
C ILE A 133 21.22 17.74 -2.33
N PRO A 134 20.68 18.74 -3.06
CA PRO A 134 19.72 19.70 -2.52
C PRO A 134 18.52 19.01 -1.86
N GLU A 135 17.88 19.66 -0.89
CA GLU A 135 16.64 19.12 -0.29
C GLU A 135 15.42 19.79 -0.91
N LEU A 136 14.45 18.96 -1.32
CA LEU A 136 13.17 19.47 -1.80
C LEU A 136 12.35 20.06 -0.64
N ARG A 137 12.06 21.36 -0.73
CA ARG A 137 11.28 22.11 0.27
C ARG A 137 9.79 22.02 -0.03
N THR A 138 9.17 20.89 0.33
CA THR A 138 7.70 20.74 0.30
C THR A 138 7.22 20.07 1.58
N GLY A 139 5.95 20.26 1.93
CA GLY A 139 5.31 19.53 3.03
C GLY A 139 4.90 18.10 2.68
N ASN A 140 5.00 17.70 1.40
CA ASN A 140 4.57 16.39 0.93
C ASN A 140 5.75 15.40 1.00
N ILE A 141 5.64 14.42 1.90
CA ILE A 141 6.70 13.43 2.12
C ILE A 141 6.98 12.56 0.88
N ALA A 142 5.95 12.14 0.15
CA ALA A 142 6.10 11.29 -1.04
C ALA A 142 6.91 12.02 -2.13
N ARG A 143 6.65 13.31 -2.35
CA ARG A 143 7.43 14.12 -3.31
C ARG A 143 8.89 14.26 -2.89
N LYS A 144 9.18 14.36 -1.59
CA LYS A 144 10.56 14.42 -1.09
C LYS A 144 11.30 13.11 -1.29
N LEU A 145 10.64 11.99 -0.98
CA LEU A 145 11.21 10.65 -1.16
C LEU A 145 11.50 10.37 -2.65
N ASN A 146 10.55 10.67 -3.53
CA ASN A 146 10.75 10.50 -4.98
C ASN A 146 11.89 11.38 -5.49
N TYR A 147 11.93 12.66 -5.09
CA TYR A 147 13.02 13.56 -5.45
C TYR A 147 14.39 13.03 -5.02
N ASP A 148 14.51 12.54 -3.78
CA ASP A 148 15.76 11.97 -3.28
C ASP A 148 16.14 10.71 -4.07
N TYR A 149 15.17 9.85 -4.38
CA TYR A 149 15.38 8.64 -5.16
C TYR A 149 15.86 8.95 -6.59
N ASP A 150 15.16 9.84 -7.29
CA ASP A 150 15.51 10.27 -8.66
C ASP A 150 16.89 10.94 -8.69
N SER A 151 17.21 11.76 -7.67
CA SER A 151 18.52 12.38 -7.55
C SER A 151 19.64 11.36 -7.40
N VAL A 152 19.41 10.30 -6.61
CA VAL A 152 20.38 9.19 -6.45
C VAL A 152 20.55 8.43 -7.77
N LEU A 153 19.46 8.11 -8.47
CA LEU A 153 19.53 7.44 -9.77
C LEU A 153 20.31 8.25 -10.81
N ASN A 154 20.12 9.58 -10.84
CA ASN A 154 20.89 10.46 -11.72
C ASN A 154 22.40 10.41 -11.42
N VAL A 155 22.78 10.35 -10.14
CA VAL A 155 24.19 10.19 -9.73
C VAL A 155 24.73 8.83 -10.18
N ILE A 156 24.01 7.74 -9.92
CA ILE A 156 24.41 6.38 -10.32
C ILE A 156 24.59 6.29 -11.84
N HIS A 157 23.64 6.85 -12.60
CA HIS A 157 23.68 6.92 -14.06
C HIS A 157 24.89 7.74 -14.55
N HIS A 158 25.18 8.88 -13.93
CA HIS A 158 26.35 9.69 -14.26
C HIS A 158 27.66 8.93 -14.03
N LEU A 159 27.73 8.11 -12.98
CA LEU A 159 28.86 7.24 -12.69
C LEU A 159 28.94 6.01 -13.61
N LYS A 160 27.96 5.81 -14.50
CA LYS A 160 27.81 4.64 -15.37
C LYS A 160 27.82 3.32 -14.59
N ALA A 161 27.30 3.35 -13.37
CA ALA A 161 27.16 2.16 -12.55
C ALA A 161 25.82 1.47 -12.86
N GLU A 162 25.88 0.17 -13.16
CA GLU A 162 24.69 -0.65 -13.38
C GLU A 162 24.21 -1.24 -12.06
N CYS A 163 23.58 -0.41 -11.23
CA CYS A 163 23.02 -0.85 -9.96
C CYS A 163 21.72 -0.12 -9.62
N PHE A 164 20.94 -0.72 -8.73
CA PHE A 164 19.67 -0.15 -8.28
C PHE A 164 19.62 -0.14 -6.74
N PRO A 165 19.35 1.03 -6.12
CA PRO A 165 19.34 1.14 -4.67
C PRO A 165 18.07 0.50 -4.07
N THR A 166 18.24 -0.24 -2.99
CA THR A 166 17.16 -0.85 -2.18
C THR A 166 16.48 0.17 -1.28
N ALA A 167 17.26 1.08 -0.70
CA ALA A 167 16.74 2.09 0.21
C ALA A 167 17.55 3.37 0.09
N VAL A 168 16.83 4.49 0.21
CA VAL A 168 17.39 5.85 0.11
C VAL A 168 16.74 6.69 1.20
N TYR A 169 17.54 7.28 2.09
CA TYR A 169 17.02 8.14 3.15
C TYR A 169 18.04 9.17 3.64
N ARG A 170 17.54 10.30 4.13
CA ARG A 170 18.35 11.41 4.67
C ARG A 170 18.76 11.12 6.12
N LEU A 171 20.00 11.42 6.47
CA LEU A 171 20.54 11.29 7.83
C LEU A 171 20.43 12.62 8.58
N GLY A 172 20.04 12.56 9.85
CA GLY A 172 20.00 13.71 10.75
C GLY A 172 18.77 14.61 10.59
N ARG A 173 18.79 15.71 11.35
CA ARG A 173 17.70 16.70 11.42
C ARG A 173 17.85 17.74 10.30
N PRO A 174 16.75 18.19 9.67
CA PRO A 174 16.83 19.24 8.66
C PRO A 174 17.44 20.53 9.22
N GLU A 175 18.40 21.11 8.51
CA GLU A 175 19.01 22.41 8.84
C GLU A 175 18.78 23.41 7.69
N ILE A 176 18.52 24.67 8.02
CA ILE A 176 18.33 25.71 7.01
C ILE A 176 19.67 25.97 6.31
N GLY A 177 19.66 25.90 4.99
CA GLY A 177 20.84 26.21 4.17
C GLY A 177 21.87 25.09 4.07
N LYS A 178 21.64 23.92 4.67
CA LYS A 178 22.50 22.74 4.53
C LYS A 178 21.71 21.54 4.08
N SER A 179 22.23 20.84 3.09
CA SER A 179 21.70 19.55 2.66
C SER A 179 22.17 18.44 3.58
N ARG A 180 21.25 17.63 4.09
CA ARG A 180 21.59 16.41 4.82
C ARG A 180 22.24 15.37 3.92
N LEU A 181 23.04 14.52 4.55
CA LEU A 181 23.62 13.35 3.91
C LEU A 181 22.52 12.35 3.50
N LEU A 182 22.68 11.74 2.34
CA LEU A 182 21.84 10.65 1.85
C LEU A 182 22.55 9.32 2.09
N LYS A 183 21.95 8.42 2.86
CA LYS A 183 22.37 7.03 2.93
C LYS A 183 21.63 6.23 1.88
N VAL A 184 22.41 5.57 1.03
CA VAL A 184 21.93 4.73 -0.06
C VAL A 184 22.38 3.31 0.21
N ILE A 185 21.45 2.37 0.20
CA ILE A 185 21.71 0.95 0.47
C ILE A 185 21.49 0.17 -0.82
N PHE A 186 22.41 -0.72 -1.16
CA PHE A 186 22.30 -1.62 -2.30
C PHE A 186 22.00 -3.06 -1.85
N LEU A 187 21.38 -3.82 -2.74
CA LEU A 187 21.36 -5.27 -2.62
C LEU A 187 22.78 -5.76 -2.90
N LEU A 188 23.29 -6.66 -2.07
CA LEU A 188 24.44 -7.46 -2.45
C LEU A 188 23.98 -8.40 -3.55
N LEU A 189 24.14 -8.01 -4.81
CA LEU A 189 24.45 -9.03 -5.81
C LEU A 189 25.83 -9.53 -5.40
N VAL A 190 25.89 -10.74 -4.83
CA VAL A 190 27.14 -11.49 -4.85
C VAL A 190 27.41 -11.70 -6.34
N SER A 191 28.15 -10.77 -6.93
CA SER A 191 28.75 -10.99 -8.23
C SER A 191 29.74 -12.12 -8.02
N ASN A 192 29.28 -13.36 -8.17
CA ASN A 192 30.09 -14.45 -8.66
C ASN A 192 30.46 -14.12 -10.12
N ALA A 193 31.15 -13.01 -10.31
CA ALA A 193 31.86 -12.69 -11.53
C ALA A 193 33.32 -13.01 -11.23
N MET A 194 33.60 -14.30 -11.35
CA MET A 194 34.93 -14.85 -11.53
C MET A 194 35.58 -14.10 -12.71
N LEU A 195 36.60 -13.29 -12.42
CA LEU A 195 37.71 -12.93 -13.31
C LEU A 195 39.00 -12.94 -12.49
#